data_AF-A0A7T7CAI8-F1
#
_entry.id   AF-A0A7T7CAI8-F1
#
_cell.length_a   1.000
_cell.length_b   1.000
_cell.length_c   1.000
_cell.angle_alpha   90.00
_cell.angle_beta   90.00
_cell.angle_gamma   90.00
#
_symmetry.space_group_name_H-M   'P 1'
#
loop_
_entity.id
_entity.type
_entity.pdbx_description
1 polymer ?
#
loop_
_entity_poly.entity_id
_entity_poly.type
_entity_poly.pdbx_seq_one_letter_code
_entity_poly.pdbx_strand_id
1 'polypeptide(L)'
;MPTDHPTVNPEAMRRAATFHKSVPGYAATPLYELEAFVDDLGIADLAVKDESVRFEQGSFKVLDSTYVLAAFFAEKEAIDTFDAA
;
A
#
# COMPACT_ATOMS: atom_id res chain seq x y z
N MET A 1 -2.91 -14.52 2.41
CA MET A 1 -1.46 -14.57 2.72
C MET A 1 -1.31 -15.36 4.01
N PRO A 2 -0.49 -16.41 4.06
CA PRO A 2 -0.19 -17.12 5.29
C PRO A 2 0.40 -16.12 6.30
N THR A 3 -0.25 -16.00 7.47
CA THR A 3 0.18 -15.07 8.54
C THR A 3 1.26 -15.67 9.44
N ASP A 4 1.70 -16.89 9.13
CA ASP A 4 2.74 -17.65 9.81
C ASP A 4 4.15 -17.39 9.24
N HIS A 5 4.27 -16.52 8.22
CA HIS A 5 5.56 -16.12 7.70
C HIS A 5 6.28 -15.20 8.71
N PRO A 6 7.54 -15.49 9.09
CA PRO A 6 8.24 -14.82 10.20
C PRO A 6 8.45 -13.31 10.03
N THR A 7 8.28 -12.78 8.82
CA THR A 7 8.39 -11.34 8.50
C THR A 7 7.04 -10.62 8.38
N VAL A 8 5.92 -11.36 8.34
CA VAL A 8 4.59 -10.78 8.19
C VAL A 8 3.99 -10.57 9.57
N ASN A 9 4.00 -9.32 10.04
CA ASN A 9 3.39 -8.93 11.30
C ASN A 9 1.98 -8.31 11.05
N PRO A 10 0.88 -8.98 11.47
CA PRO A 10 -0.47 -8.48 11.23
C PRO A 10 -0.75 -7.12 11.85
N GLU A 11 -0.11 -6.80 12.98
CA GLU A 11 -0.25 -5.50 13.63
C GLU A 11 0.46 -4.40 12.84
N ALA A 12 1.67 -4.67 12.34
CA ALA A 12 2.38 -3.74 11.47
C ALA A 12 1.57 -3.46 10.18
N MET A 13 0.94 -4.49 9.60
CA MET A 13 0.06 -4.33 8.43
C MET A 13 -1.16 -3.45 8.74
N ARG A 14 -1.82 -3.66 9.88
CA ARG A 14 -2.95 -2.82 10.31
C ARG A 14 -2.54 -1.37 10.51
N ARG A 15 -1.41 -1.12 11.17
CA ARG A 15 -0.87 0.23 11.37
C ARG A 15 -0.57 0.93 10.04
N ALA A 16 0.12 0.25 9.13
CA ALA A 16 0.39 0.79 7.80
C ALA A 16 -0.90 1.09 7.03
N ALA A 17 -1.88 0.18 7.05
CA ALA A 17 -3.17 0.40 6.39
C ALA A 17 -3.94 1.59 6.98
N THR A 18 -3.95 1.75 8.30
CA THR A 18 -4.58 2.89 8.99
C THR A 18 -3.88 4.20 8.63
N PHE A 19 -2.55 4.22 8.62
CA PHE A 19 -1.78 5.40 8.19
C PHE A 19 -2.16 5.82 6.77
N HIS A 20 -2.10 4.93 5.78
CA HIS A 20 -2.40 5.29 4.40
C HIS A 20 -3.83 5.78 4.21
N LYS A 21 -4.81 5.21 4.95
CA LYS A 21 -6.20 5.68 4.95
C LYS A 21 -6.35 7.12 5.46
N SER A 22 -5.40 7.61 6.25
CA SER A 22 -5.39 8.99 6.76
C SER A 22 -4.73 9.99 5.80
N VAL A 23 -3.98 9.52 4.81
CA VAL A 23 -3.29 10.38 3.84
C VAL A 23 -4.33 10.98 2.87
N PRO A 24 -4.33 12.30 2.64
CA PRO A 24 -5.21 12.95 1.67
C PRO A 24 -5.11 12.29 0.29
N GLY A 25 -6.26 12.08 -0.36
CA GLY A 25 -6.32 11.41 -1.67
C GLY A 25 -6.26 9.88 -1.60
N TYR A 26 -6.27 9.27 -0.42
CA TYR A 26 -6.40 7.82 -0.33
C TYR A 26 -7.74 7.33 -0.86
N ALA A 27 -7.70 6.35 -1.75
CA ALA A 27 -8.84 5.54 -2.16
C ALA A 27 -8.41 4.07 -2.25
N ALA A 28 -9.32 3.14 -1.98
CA ALA A 28 -9.06 1.74 -2.29
C ALA A 28 -8.93 1.58 -3.81
N THR A 29 -7.83 0.98 -4.26
CA THR A 29 -7.61 0.67 -5.69
C THR A 29 -8.55 -0.44 -6.15
N PRO A 30 -8.91 -0.51 -7.44
CA PRO A 30 -9.75 -1.57 -7.97
C PRO A 30 -9.15 -2.96 -7.78
N LEU A 31 -10.01 -3.96 -7.64
CA LEU A 31 -9.67 -5.38 -7.75
C LEU A 31 -10.56 -5.94 -8.86
N TYR A 32 -9.96 -6.31 -9.99
CA TYR A 32 -10.69 -6.84 -11.13
C TYR A 32 -10.69 -8.36 -11.10
N GLU A 33 -11.86 -8.96 -11.19
CA GLU A 33 -12.03 -10.41 -11.37
C GLU A 33 -12.03 -10.69 -12.88
N LEU A 34 -11.16 -11.60 -13.32
CA LEU A 34 -10.94 -11.93 -14.73
C LEU A 34 -11.53 -13.30 -15.07
N GLU A 35 -12.82 -13.48 -14.77
CA GLU A 35 -13.55 -14.74 -14.95
C GLU A 35 -13.40 -15.33 -16.37
N ALA A 36 -13.40 -14.48 -17.41
CA ALA A 36 -13.28 -14.93 -18.79
C ALA A 36 -11.90 -15.55 -19.14
N PHE A 37 -10.87 -15.36 -18.31
CA PHE A 37 -9.51 -15.88 -18.53
C PHE A 37 -9.20 -17.16 -17.76
N VAL A 38 -10.06 -17.58 -16.83
CA VAL A 38 -9.74 -18.69 -15.91
C VAL A 38 -9.74 -20.04 -16.62
N ASP A 39 -10.66 -20.25 -17.57
CA ASP A 39 -10.82 -21.50 -18.34
C ASP A 39 -9.58 -21.77 -19.20
N ASP A 40 -9.07 -20.75 -19.89
CA ASP A 40 -7.88 -20.85 -20.74
C ASP A 40 -6.61 -21.14 -19.93
N LEU A 41 -6.56 -20.72 -18.67
CA LEU A 41 -5.42 -20.89 -17.76
C LEU A 41 -5.51 -22.15 -16.88
N GLY A 42 -6.67 -22.82 -16.86
CA GLY A 42 -6.89 -24.01 -16.01
C GLY A 42 -6.82 -23.71 -14.50
N ILE A 43 -7.17 -22.48 -14.09
CA ILE A 43 -7.21 -22.04 -12.69
C ILE A 43 -8.64 -21.77 -12.24
N ALA A 44 -8.88 -21.77 -10.92
CA ALA A 44 -10.22 -21.56 -10.37
C ALA A 44 -10.66 -20.09 -10.40
N ASP A 45 -9.73 -19.17 -10.18
CA ASP A 45 -10.00 -17.74 -10.10
C ASP A 45 -8.74 -16.93 -10.44
N LEU A 46 -8.93 -15.74 -10.99
CA LEU A 46 -7.88 -14.77 -11.26
C LEU A 46 -8.37 -13.37 -10.95
N ALA A 47 -7.74 -12.73 -9.97
CA ALA A 47 -8.01 -11.35 -9.61
C ALA A 47 -6.75 -10.48 -9.76
N VAL A 48 -6.93 -9.28 -10.32
CA VAL A 48 -5.86 -8.28 -10.51
C VAL A 48 -6.11 -7.07 -9.65
N LYS A 49 -5.19 -6.80 -8.72
CA LYS A 49 -5.19 -5.58 -7.91
C LYS A 49 -4.54 -4.44 -8.69
N ASP A 50 -5.33 -3.47 -9.13
CA ASP A 50 -4.86 -2.39 -9.98
C ASP A 50 -4.28 -1.22 -9.17
N GLU A 51 -2.98 -1.30 -8.89
CA GLU A 51 -2.24 -0.26 -8.20
C GLU A 51 -1.73 0.86 -9.13
N SER A 52 -2.10 0.88 -10.41
CA SER A 52 -1.69 1.96 -11.33
C SER A 52 -2.29 3.31 -10.93
N VAL A 53 -3.49 3.31 -10.35
CA VAL A 53 -4.21 4.50 -9.91
C VAL A 53 -3.87 4.92 -8.47
N ARG A 54 -2.99 4.20 -7.78
CA ARG A 54 -2.65 4.46 -6.38
C ARG A 54 -2.05 5.86 -6.23
N PHE A 55 -2.78 6.76 -5.55
CA PHE A 55 -2.41 8.17 -5.37
C PHE A 55 -2.02 8.89 -6.68
N GLU A 56 -2.54 8.44 -7.82
CA GLU A 56 -2.19 8.98 -9.16
C GLU A 56 -0.68 8.90 -9.49
N GLN A 57 0.08 8.04 -8.80
CA GLN A 57 1.55 7.91 -8.97
C GLN A 57 1.96 6.78 -9.93
N GLY A 58 1.00 6.12 -10.59
CA GLY A 58 1.29 5.06 -11.56
C GLY A 58 1.78 3.73 -10.94
N SER A 59 1.92 3.63 -9.61
CA SER A 59 2.36 2.40 -8.94
C SER A 59 2.07 2.34 -7.44
N PHE A 60 2.20 1.14 -6.87
CA PHE A 60 2.01 0.90 -5.43
C PHE A 60 3.10 1.48 -4.52
N LYS A 61 4.28 1.83 -5.06
CA LYS A 61 5.49 2.11 -4.25
C LYS A 61 5.38 3.36 -3.38
N VAL A 62 4.46 4.26 -3.71
CA VAL A 62 4.16 5.45 -2.91
C VAL A 62 3.71 5.07 -1.48
N LEU A 63 3.13 3.89 -1.27
CA LEU A 63 2.77 3.40 0.06
C LEU A 63 4.01 3.31 0.95
N ASP A 64 5.04 2.57 0.53
CA ASP A 64 6.23 2.39 1.34
C ASP A 64 7.01 3.69 1.55
N SER A 65 7.18 4.50 0.49
CA SER A 65 7.94 5.74 0.60
C SER A 65 7.27 6.74 1.55
N THR A 66 5.95 6.90 1.48
CA THR A 66 5.22 7.82 2.38
C THR A 66 5.21 7.32 3.82
N TYR A 67 5.03 6.02 4.04
CA TYR A 67 5.05 5.44 5.39
C TYR A 67 6.43 5.55 6.06
N VAL A 68 7.50 5.26 5.34
CA VAL A 68 8.88 5.38 5.85
C VAL A 68 9.22 6.84 6.15
N LEU A 69 8.88 7.77 5.26
CA LEU A 69 9.12 9.20 5.50
C LEU A 69 8.33 9.71 6.71
N ALA A 70 7.05 9.33 6.83
CA ALA A 70 6.25 9.72 7.98
C ALA A 70 6.79 9.14 9.30
N ALA A 71 7.23 7.88 9.30
CA ALA A 71 7.86 7.27 10.47
C ALA A 71 9.19 7.96 10.82
N PHE A 72 10.01 8.24 9.81
CA PHE A 72 11.27 8.97 9.98
C PHE A 72 11.02 10.35 10.58
N PHE A 73 10.06 11.12 10.05
CA PHE A 73 9.73 12.43 10.61
C PHE A 73 9.10 12.34 12.00
N ALA A 74 8.21 11.38 12.27
CA ALA A 74 7.67 11.18 13.61
C ALA A 74 8.75 10.84 14.65
N GLU A 75 9.81 10.14 14.25
CA GLU A 75 11.02 9.92 15.08
C GLU A 75 11.89 11.20 15.16
N LYS A 76 11.93 11.96 14.07
CA LYS A 76 12.78 13.15 13.88
C LYS A 76 12.11 14.49 14.20
N GLU A 77 10.86 14.55 14.68
CA GLU A 77 10.26 15.76 15.28
C GLU A 77 10.95 16.18 16.61
N ALA A 78 12.16 15.65 16.85
CA ALA A 78 13.24 16.25 17.63
C ALA A 78 14.18 17.18 16.81
N ILE A 79 13.87 17.53 15.55
CA ILE A 79 14.65 18.45 14.72
C ILE A 79 13.73 19.39 13.94
N ASP A 80 13.93 20.67 14.24
CA ASP A 80 13.25 21.87 13.75
C ASP A 80 13.39 22.07 12.23
N THR A 81 12.35 22.66 11.63
CA THR A 81 12.31 23.38 10.34
C THR A 81 12.85 22.71 9.06
N PHE A 82 11.94 22.44 8.11
CA PHE A 82 12.26 22.62 6.69
C PHE A 82 12.17 24.12 6.37
N ASP A 83 13.31 24.82 6.46
CA ASP A 83 13.49 26.10 5.79
C ASP A 83 13.50 25.83 4.27
N ALA A 84 12.40 26.16 3.61
CA ALA A 84 12.32 26.15 2.15
C ALA A 84 13.01 27.40 1.61
N ALA A 85 14.22 27.22 1.06
CA ALA A 85 14.87 28.15 0.15
C ALA A 85 14.40 27.93 -1.29
#